data_AF-A0A538IK72-F1
#
_entry.id   AF-A0A538IK72-F1
#
_cell.length_a   1.000
_cell.length_b   1.000
_cell.length_c   1.000
_cell.angle_alpha   90.00
_cell.angle_beta   90.00
_cell.angle_gamma   90.00
#
_symmetry.space_group_name_H-M   'P 1'
#
loop_
_entity.id
_entity.type
_entity.pdbx_description
1 polymer ?
#
loop_
_entity_poly.entity_id
_entity_poly.type
_entity_poly.pdbx_seq_one_letter_code
_entity_poly.pdbx_strand_id
1 'polypeptide(L)'
;MEGRGAPTSEGSNRLIVGASSSGSGFFLIIIVAFLLLWLIVVRPQRKRQTKQQQLLSELRVGDEVLTAGGIYGTVSRLDEDQVTVEIAPKIEVRVARRAIAGITREPDEEESGEAEEPEEDESGERWQSAFDEKDSGGAASNEEKPG
;
A
#
# COMPACT_ATOMS: atom_id res chain seq x y z
N MET A 1 53.22 -16.52 45.31
CA MET A 1 53.70 -16.83 43.95
C MET A 1 52.73 -17.84 43.34
N GLU A 2 51.45 -17.48 43.18
CA GLU A 2 50.88 -16.89 41.95
C GLU A 2 51.33 -17.70 40.73
N GLY A 3 50.48 -18.46 40.05
CA GLY A 3 49.11 -18.17 39.67
C GLY A 3 49.06 -18.49 38.18
N ARG A 4 48.63 -19.72 37.86
CA ARG A 4 48.53 -20.22 36.49
C ARG A 4 47.19 -19.77 35.92
N GLY A 5 47.19 -19.05 34.79
CA GLY A 5 45.95 -18.74 34.08
C GLY A 5 46.10 -17.68 33.00
N ALA A 6 46.31 -18.12 31.76
CA ALA A 6 45.61 -17.58 30.60
C ALA A 6 44.66 -18.72 30.12
N PRO A 7 43.64 -18.51 29.26
CA PRO A 7 43.26 -17.33 28.47
C PRO A 7 41.80 -16.91 28.84
N THR A 8 41.12 -15.98 28.17
CA THR A 8 40.22 -16.32 27.06
C THR A 8 39.63 -15.09 26.38
N SER A 9 39.52 -15.20 25.05
CA SER A 9 38.79 -14.33 24.13
C SER A 9 37.31 -14.25 24.45
N GLU A 10 36.78 -13.04 24.55
CA GLU A 10 35.35 -12.76 24.61
C GLU A 10 34.80 -12.63 23.18
N GLY A 11 34.43 -13.77 22.60
CA GLY A 11 33.62 -13.82 21.38
C GLY A 11 32.18 -13.47 21.73
N SER A 12 31.75 -12.30 21.28
CA SER A 12 30.41 -11.74 21.43
C SER A 12 29.38 -12.61 20.70
N ASN A 13 28.75 -13.53 21.44
CA ASN A 13 27.61 -14.29 20.95
C ASN A 13 26.38 -13.39 20.83
N ARG A 14 25.89 -13.23 19.60
CA ARG A 14 24.62 -12.57 19.28
C ARG A 14 23.49 -13.35 19.91
N LEU A 15 22.79 -12.74 20.86
CA LEU A 15 21.57 -13.29 21.46
C LEU A 15 20.47 -13.33 20.40
N ILE A 16 20.33 -14.47 19.75
CA ILE A 16 19.04 -14.89 19.18
C ILE A 16 18.16 -15.20 20.40
N VAL A 17 17.17 -14.34 20.63
CA VAL A 17 16.15 -14.55 21.67
C VAL A 17 15.40 -15.84 21.34
N GLY A 18 15.74 -16.90 22.07
CA GLY A 18 15.05 -18.18 22.01
C GLY A 18 13.67 -18.04 22.64
N ALA A 19 12.63 -18.26 21.84
CA ALA A 19 11.27 -18.50 22.34
C ALA A 19 11.28 -19.81 23.16
N SER A 20 11.25 -19.69 24.48
CA SER A 20 11.13 -20.82 25.39
C SER A 20 9.70 -21.35 25.41
N SER A 21 9.60 -22.65 25.19
CA SER A 21 8.39 -23.45 25.11
C SER A 21 7.71 -23.61 26.47
N SER A 22 6.57 -22.94 26.63
CA SER A 22 5.47 -23.37 27.50
C SER A 22 4.23 -23.43 26.62
N GLY A 23 3.42 -24.49 26.69
CA GLY A 23 2.37 -24.79 25.71
C GLY A 23 1.42 -23.63 25.40
N SER A 24 1.22 -22.70 26.35
CA SER A 24 0.49 -21.44 26.18
C SER A 24 1.17 -20.41 25.27
N GLY A 25 2.50 -20.32 25.27
CA GLY A 25 3.28 -19.46 24.37
C GLY A 25 3.23 -19.92 22.92
N PHE A 26 3.17 -21.23 22.69
CA PHE A 26 2.99 -21.78 21.33
C PHE A 26 1.62 -21.44 20.75
N PHE A 27 0.55 -21.53 21.55
CA PHE A 27 -0.77 -21.07 21.14
C PHE A 27 -0.82 -19.57 20.86
N LEU A 28 -0.16 -18.74 21.69
CA LEU A 28 -0.05 -17.30 21.43
C LEU A 28 0.67 -17.00 20.11
N ILE A 29 1.78 -17.67 19.82
CA ILE A 29 2.51 -17.51 18.55
C ILE A 29 1.64 -17.94 17.37
N ILE A 30 0.89 -19.05 17.47
CA ILE A 30 -0.02 -19.49 16.42
C ILE A 30 -1.14 -18.48 16.19
N ILE A 31 -1.76 -17.96 17.26
CA ILE A 31 -2.84 -16.98 17.16
C ILE A 31 -2.32 -15.68 16.51
N VAL A 32 -1.16 -15.19 16.93
CA VAL A 32 -0.52 -14.00 16.34
C VAL A 32 -0.16 -14.25 14.87
N ALA A 33 0.38 -15.42 14.53
CA ALA A 33 0.67 -15.78 13.15
C ALA A 33 -0.61 -15.85 12.29
N PHE A 34 -1.68 -16.44 12.81
CA PHE A 34 -2.99 -16.48 12.14
C PHE A 34 -3.57 -15.07 11.94
N LEU A 35 -3.48 -14.20 12.95
CA LEU A 35 -3.93 -12.81 12.87
C LEU A 35 -3.15 -12.03 11.82
N LEU A 36 -1.82 -12.17 11.79
CA LEU A 36 -0.97 -11.52 10.78
C LEU A 36 -1.25 -12.04 9.37
N LEU A 37 -1.35 -13.36 9.19
CA LEU A 37 -1.65 -13.99 7.90
C LEU A 37 -3.06 -13.61 7.41
N TRP A 38 -4.05 -13.58 8.31
CA TRP A 38 -5.42 -13.16 8.02
C TRP A 38 -5.48 -11.69 7.63
N LEU A 39 -4.76 -10.82 8.34
CA LEU A 39 -4.72 -9.39 8.05
C LEU A 39 -4.08 -9.09 6.68
N ILE A 40 -3.08 -9.88 6.27
CA ILE A 40 -2.45 -9.77 4.95
C ILE A 40 -3.36 -10.26 3.83
N VAL A 41 -4.18 -11.29 4.04
CA VAL A 41 -5.06 -11.85 2.99
C VAL A 41 -6.41 -11.14 2.88
N VAL A 42 -7.00 -10.68 3.99
CA VAL A 42 -8.33 -10.05 4.01
C VAL A 42 -8.32 -8.60 3.53
N ARG A 43 -7.25 -7.85 3.80
CA ARG A 43 -7.13 -6.46 3.37
C ARG A 43 -7.04 -6.27 1.83
N PRO A 44 -6.29 -7.08 1.05
CA PRO A 44 -6.18 -6.89 -0.40
C PRO A 44 -7.44 -7.30 -1.17
N GLN A 45 -8.29 -8.18 -0.61
CA GLN A 45 -9.43 -8.72 -1.36
C GLN A 45 -10.53 -7.68 -1.58
N ARG A 46 -10.79 -6.81 -0.60
CA ARG A 46 -11.82 -5.76 -0.72
C ARG A 46 -11.52 -4.79 -1.86
N LYS A 47 -10.25 -4.43 -2.06
CA LYS A 47 -9.83 -3.54 -3.16
C LYS A 47 -10.14 -4.11 -4.54
N ARG A 48 -10.11 -5.43 -4.73
CA ARG A 48 -10.41 -6.05 -6.04
C ARG A 48 -11.90 -6.00 -6.37
N GLN A 49 -12.77 -6.20 -5.38
CA GLN A 49 -14.22 -6.14 -5.58
C GLN A 49 -14.70 -4.70 -5.81
N THR A 50 -14.17 -3.73 -5.06
CA THR A 50 -14.53 -2.31 -5.25
C THR A 50 -14.09 -1.80 -6.63
N LYS A 51 -12.88 -2.17 -7.09
CA LYS A 51 -12.40 -1.79 -8.43
C LYS A 51 -13.27 -2.36 -9.54
N GLN A 52 -13.71 -3.62 -9.42
CA GLN A 52 -14.63 -4.19 -10.38
C GLN A 52 -15.95 -3.42 -10.39
N GLN A 53 -16.54 -3.13 -9.23
CA GLN A 53 -17.80 -2.38 -9.16
C GLN A 53 -17.69 -0.97 -9.77
N GLN A 54 -16.58 -0.27 -9.56
CA GLN A 54 -16.33 1.06 -10.16
C GLN A 54 -16.22 0.99 -11.69
N LEU A 55 -15.49 0.00 -12.23
CA LEU A 55 -15.41 -0.21 -13.68
C LEU A 55 -16.79 -0.52 -14.28
N LEU A 56 -17.65 -1.23 -13.55
CA LEU A 56 -18.99 -1.53 -14.04
C LEU A 56 -19.91 -0.31 -14.05
N SER A 57 -19.72 0.68 -13.16
CA SER A 57 -20.52 1.91 -13.14
C SER A 57 -20.19 2.88 -14.27
N GLU A 58 -18.99 2.79 -14.84
CA GLU A 58 -18.54 3.69 -15.91
C GLU A 58 -18.90 3.19 -17.33
N LEU A 59 -19.40 1.96 -17.46
CA LEU A 59 -19.78 1.36 -18.74
C LEU A 59 -20.95 2.11 -19.41
N ARG A 60 -20.75 2.52 -20.66
CA ARG A 60 -21.77 3.13 -21.52
C ARG A 60 -21.96 2.36 -22.81
N VAL A 61 -23.09 2.60 -23.47
CA VAL A 61 -23.35 2.07 -24.81
C VAL A 61 -22.47 2.82 -25.80
N GLY A 62 -21.81 2.09 -26.70
CA GLY A 62 -20.82 2.62 -27.64
C GLY A 62 -19.37 2.49 -27.17
N ASP A 63 -19.13 2.10 -25.92
CA ASP A 63 -17.76 1.91 -25.41
C ASP A 63 -17.13 0.66 -26.02
N GLU A 64 -15.85 0.78 -26.40
CA GLU A 64 -15.01 -0.38 -26.69
C GLU A 64 -14.52 -0.99 -25.37
N VAL A 65 -14.72 -2.29 -25.21
CA VAL A 65 -14.47 -3.00 -23.96
C VAL A 65 -13.60 -4.23 -24.16
N LEU A 66 -12.75 -4.50 -23.17
CA LEU A 66 -12.01 -5.74 -23.05
C LEU A 66 -12.71 -6.65 -22.05
N THR A 67 -13.12 -7.82 -22.52
CA THR A 67 -13.68 -8.86 -21.64
C THR A 67 -12.57 -9.66 -20.94
N ALA A 68 -12.91 -10.36 -19.85
CA ALA A 68 -12.00 -11.22 -19.09
C ALA A 68 -11.42 -12.38 -19.92
N GLY A 69 -12.03 -12.72 -21.06
CA GLY A 69 -11.52 -13.72 -22.00
C GLY A 69 -10.52 -13.18 -23.03
N GLY A 70 -10.19 -11.87 -22.98
CA GLY A 70 -9.31 -11.23 -23.96
C GLY A 70 -10.01 -10.85 -25.27
N ILE A 71 -11.35 -10.81 -25.29
CA ILE A 71 -12.13 -10.41 -26.46
C ILE A 71 -12.40 -8.91 -26.39
N TYR A 72 -12.10 -8.23 -27.50
CA TYR A 72 -12.46 -6.84 -27.77
C TYR A 72 -13.79 -6.76 -28.49
N GLY A 73 -14.57 -5.74 -28.19
CA GLY A 73 -15.80 -5.45 -28.90
C GLY A 73 -16.47 -4.19 -28.39
N THR A 74 -17.51 -3.76 -29.10
CA THR A 74 -18.24 -2.53 -28.79
C THR A 74 -19.55 -2.86 -28.10
N VAL A 75 -19.88 -2.13 -27.05
CA VAL A 75 -21.14 -2.31 -26.32
C VAL A 75 -22.31 -1.81 -27.16
N SER A 76 -23.21 -2.71 -27.56
CA SER A 76 -24.45 -2.36 -28.28
C SER A 76 -25.64 -2.13 -27.35
N ARG A 77 -25.67 -2.81 -26.20
CA ARG A 77 -26.74 -2.70 -25.20
C ARG A 77 -26.22 -2.99 -23.79
N LEU A 78 -26.67 -2.19 -22.83
CA LEU A 78 -26.45 -2.41 -21.40
C LEU A 78 -27.76 -2.81 -20.72
N ASP A 79 -27.73 -3.92 -19.97
CA ASP A 79 -28.76 -4.31 -19.00
C ASP A 79 -28.14 -4.33 -17.58
N GLU A 80 -28.94 -4.57 -16.54
CA GLU A 80 -28.45 -4.55 -15.15
C GLU A 80 -27.35 -5.59 -14.87
N ASP A 81 -27.58 -6.83 -15.31
CA ASP A 81 -26.69 -7.98 -15.07
C ASP A 81 -25.89 -8.43 -16.31
N GLN A 82 -26.29 -7.98 -17.50
CA GLN A 82 -25.75 -8.44 -18.77
C GLN A 82 -25.44 -7.28 -19.71
N VAL A 83 -24.48 -7.49 -20.60
CA VAL A 83 -24.07 -6.53 -21.62
C VAL A 83 -24.03 -7.25 -22.94
N THR A 84 -24.60 -6.65 -23.98
CA THR A 84 -24.49 -7.13 -25.36
C THR A 84 -23.32 -6.42 -26.02
N VAL A 85 -22.37 -7.20 -26.50
CA VAL A 85 -21.14 -6.71 -27.13
C VAL A 85 -21.09 -7.22 -28.57
N GLU A 86 -20.90 -6.32 -29.51
CA GLU A 86 -20.62 -6.63 -30.91
C GLU A 86 -19.11 -6.87 -31.07
N ILE A 87 -18.74 -8.07 -31.51
CA ILE A 87 -17.33 -8.49 -31.67
C ILE A 87 -16.91 -8.45 -33.14
N ALA A 88 -17.88 -8.57 -34.04
CA ALA A 88 -17.70 -8.53 -35.49
C ALA A 88 -19.01 -8.11 -36.15
N PRO A 89 -19.01 -7.70 -37.43
CA PRO A 89 -20.20 -7.21 -38.10
C PRO A 89 -21.35 -8.22 -38.04
N LYS A 90 -22.49 -7.82 -37.45
CA LYS A 90 -23.69 -8.67 -37.23
C LYS A 90 -23.50 -9.82 -36.24
N ILE A 91 -22.42 -9.83 -35.46
CA ILE A 91 -22.18 -10.83 -34.41
C ILE A 91 -22.23 -10.14 -33.05
N GLU A 92 -23.36 -10.33 -32.37
CA GLU A 92 -23.59 -9.85 -31.01
C GLU A 92 -23.53 -11.01 -30.01
N VAL A 93 -22.84 -10.81 -28.90
CA VAL A 93 -22.72 -11.78 -27.82
C VAL A 93 -23.12 -11.15 -26.51
N ARG A 94 -23.91 -11.90 -25.73
CA ARG A 94 -24.32 -11.50 -24.37
C ARG A 94 -23.29 -12.01 -23.38
N VAL A 95 -22.69 -11.08 -22.66
CA VAL A 95 -21.72 -11.36 -21.60
C VAL A 95 -22.24 -10.84 -20.27
N ALA A 96 -21.83 -11.46 -19.17
CA ALA A 96 -22.17 -10.95 -17.85
C ALA A 96 -21.45 -9.61 -17.63
N ARG A 97 -22.12 -8.63 -17.00
CA ARG A 97 -21.53 -7.32 -16.72
C ARG A 97 -20.21 -7.44 -15.94
N ARG A 98 -20.16 -8.35 -14.95
CA ARG A 98 -18.96 -8.71 -14.17
C ARG A 98 -17.78 -9.29 -14.98
N ALA A 99 -18.02 -9.70 -16.23
CA ALA A 99 -16.99 -10.29 -17.09
C ALA A 99 -16.24 -9.23 -17.90
N ILE A 100 -16.61 -7.95 -17.81
CA ILE A 100 -15.84 -6.86 -18.41
C ILE A 100 -14.61 -6.56 -17.54
N ALA A 101 -13.43 -6.61 -18.14
CA ALA A 101 -12.14 -6.41 -17.48
C ALA A 101 -11.66 -4.95 -17.55
N GLY A 102 -12.08 -4.21 -18.58
CA GLY A 102 -11.75 -2.80 -18.72
C GLY A 102 -12.43 -2.17 -19.93
N ILE A 103 -12.40 -0.83 -19.98
CA ILE A 103 -12.87 -0.02 -21.10
C ILE A 103 -11.62 0.43 -21.88
N THR A 104 -11.61 0.21 -23.19
CA THR A 104 -10.51 0.52 -24.11
C THR A 104 -10.86 1.69 -25.03
N ARG A 105 -11.71 2.61 -24.57
CA ARG A 105 -11.80 3.91 -25.23
C ARG A 105 -10.41 4.56 -25.17
N GLU A 106 -9.81 4.83 -26.32
CA GLU A 106 -8.80 5.89 -26.37
C GLU A 106 -9.52 7.12 -25.81
N PRO A 107 -8.99 7.76 -24.75
CA PRO A 107 -9.62 8.94 -24.22
C PRO A 107 -9.56 9.98 -25.33
N ASP A 108 -10.69 10.19 -26.01
CA ASP A 108 -10.92 11.46 -26.68
C ASP A 108 -10.68 12.51 -25.60
N GLU A 109 -9.63 13.27 -25.82
CA GLU A 109 -9.24 14.40 -25.00
C GLU A 109 -10.48 15.29 -24.79
N GLU A 110 -10.72 15.69 -23.54
CA GLU A 110 -11.64 16.73 -23.06
C GLU A 110 -12.79 16.28 -22.11
N GLU A 111 -12.62 16.77 -20.86
CA GLU A 111 -13.61 17.03 -19.80
C GLU A 111 -14.20 15.90 -18.94
N SER A 112 -13.47 15.59 -17.86
CA SER A 112 -13.94 15.62 -16.45
C SER A 112 -12.71 15.30 -15.59
N GLY A 113 -12.09 16.28 -14.93
CA GLY A 113 -12.63 16.96 -13.76
C GLY A 113 -12.10 16.25 -12.52
N GLU A 114 -11.10 16.86 -11.88
CA GLU A 114 -10.59 16.55 -10.54
C GLU A 114 -9.88 15.21 -10.30
N ALA A 115 -8.64 15.13 -10.80
CA ALA A 115 -7.56 14.64 -9.94
C ALA A 115 -6.96 15.86 -9.22
N GLU A 116 -7.64 16.33 -8.17
CA GLU A 116 -6.92 17.02 -7.09
C GLU A 116 -6.00 15.97 -6.47
N GLU A 117 -4.73 16.03 -6.88
CA GLU A 117 -3.63 15.51 -6.10
C GLU A 117 -3.72 16.17 -4.72
N PRO A 118 -3.81 15.42 -3.60
CA PRO A 118 -3.43 16.02 -2.33
C PRO A 118 -1.95 16.35 -2.45
N GLU A 119 -1.68 17.63 -2.69
CA GLU A 119 -0.40 18.30 -2.52
C GLU A 119 0.34 17.62 -1.37
N GLU A 120 1.44 16.93 -1.71
CA GLU A 120 2.41 16.46 -0.75
C GLU A 120 2.92 17.71 -0.03
N ASP A 121 2.42 17.94 1.18
CA ASP A 121 2.93 19.02 1.99
C ASP A 121 4.43 18.80 2.20
N GLU A 122 5.21 19.82 1.85
CA GLU A 122 6.62 19.94 2.20
C GLU A 122 6.75 20.17 3.72
N SER A 123 6.25 19.25 4.53
CA SER A 123 6.39 19.25 6.00
C SER A 123 7.65 18.49 6.47
N GLY A 124 8.54 18.14 5.54
CA GLY A 124 9.78 17.39 5.78
C GLY A 124 10.95 18.21 6.33
N GLU A 125 10.95 19.54 6.24
CA GLU A 125 12.13 20.35 6.58
C GLU A 125 12.09 21.04 7.96
N ARG A 126 11.05 20.82 8.78
CA ARG A 126 10.92 21.50 10.09
C ARG A 126 11.42 20.70 11.30
N TRP A 127 11.79 19.42 11.15
CA TRP A 127 12.08 18.56 12.30
C TRP A 127 13.55 18.47 12.73
N GLN A 128 14.48 19.13 12.03
CA GLN A 128 15.90 19.12 12.41
C GLN A 128 16.36 20.42 13.10
N SER A 129 15.69 21.56 12.89
CA SER A 129 16.09 22.84 13.49
C SER A 129 15.48 23.11 14.87
N ALA A 130 14.46 22.36 15.30
CA ALA A 130 13.87 22.50 16.64
C ALA A 130 14.67 21.78 17.75
N PHE A 131 15.68 20.99 17.40
CA PHE A 131 16.51 20.24 18.36
C PHE A 131 17.90 20.85 18.60
N ASP A 132 18.30 21.92 17.90
CA ASP A 132 19.62 22.56 18.03
C ASP A 132 19.62 23.90 18.80
N GLU A 133 18.48 24.31 19.37
CA GLU A 133 18.33 25.59 20.11
C GLU A 133 18.26 25.38 21.64
N LYS A 134 19.01 24.43 22.20
CA LYS A 134 19.05 24.29 23.68
C LYS A 134 20.37 23.91 24.33
N ASP A 135 21.50 24.13 23.65
CA ASP A 135 22.81 23.94 24.31
C ASP A 135 23.89 25.01 24.02
N SER A 136 23.50 26.20 23.51
CA SER A 136 24.47 27.30 23.41
C SER A 136 23.91 28.65 23.85
N GLY A 137 24.01 28.94 25.14
CA GLY A 137 23.67 30.25 25.69
C GLY A 137 24.27 30.47 27.06
N GLY A 138 25.57 30.76 27.13
CA GLY A 138 26.20 31.08 28.40
C GLY A 138 27.70 31.38 28.39
N ALA A 139 28.27 31.90 27.29
CA ALA A 139 29.61 32.47 27.31
C ALA A 139 29.55 33.87 26.68
N ALA A 140 29.41 34.88 27.53
CA ALA A 140 29.72 36.27 27.19
C ALA A 140 30.49 36.89 28.36
N SER A 141 31.80 36.96 28.16
CA SER A 141 32.72 37.86 28.83
C SER A 141 32.34 39.33 28.58
N ASN A 142 32.32 40.17 29.62
CA ASN A 142 33.24 41.30 29.67
C ASN A 142 33.44 41.85 31.09
N GLU A 143 34.65 42.37 31.26
CA GLU A 143 35.31 43.03 32.39
C GLU A 143 34.45 43.93 33.28
N GLU A 144 34.76 43.93 34.59
CA GLU A 144 34.90 45.18 35.37
C GLU A 144 35.68 44.93 36.67
N LYS A 145 36.86 45.57 36.77
CA LYS A 145 37.67 45.73 37.98
C LYS A 145 37.17 47.02 38.66
N PRO A 146 36.83 47.03 39.96
CA PRO A 146 37.71 47.75 40.89
C PRO A 146 37.72 47.18 42.33
N GLY A 147 38.82 47.41 43.06
CA GLY A 147 38.95 47.19 44.51
C GLY A 147 40.19 46.40 44.89
#